data_AF-A0A1Z5HUB1-F1
#
_entry.id   AF-A0A1Z5HUB1-F1
#
_cell.length_a   1.000
_cell.length_b   1.000
_cell.length_c   1.000
_cell.angle_alpha   90.00
_cell.angle_beta   90.00
_cell.angle_gamma   90.00
#
_symmetry.space_group_name_H-M   'P 1'
#
loop_
_entity.id
_entity.type
_entity.pdbx_description
1 polymer ?
#
loop_
_entity_poly.entity_id
_entity_poly.type
_entity_poly.pdbx_seq_one_letter_code
_entity_poly.pdbx_strand_id
1 'polypeptide(L)'
;MKDLAVNQKVEICRDNEEEIYKSLIQEVGEGYFAIQIPSGPQGWLTLHVGERVNVNVFSPSAQYCFTTEVIGRKKEKNIPMYLLKIPEEFTRIQRRDYVRIKLTLEVFFEPVNTEELDNLDMKAELSRRGVTLDISGGGMQLVTDEP
;
A
#
# COMPACT_ATOMS: atom_id res chain seq x y z
N MET A 1 1.69 -6.58 16.82
CA MET A 1 1.20 -6.49 15.42
C MET A 1 1.53 -7.80 14.70
N LYS A 2 0.56 -8.69 14.46
CA LYS A 2 0.82 -10.04 13.90
C LYS A 2 1.09 -10.07 12.39
N ASP A 3 0.74 -9.00 11.67
CA ASP A 3 0.81 -8.94 10.20
C ASP A 3 1.99 -8.13 9.67
N LEU A 4 2.96 -7.74 10.52
CA LEU A 4 4.13 -6.98 10.08
C LEU A 4 5.12 -7.92 9.37
N ALA A 5 5.49 -7.60 8.13
CA ALA A 5 6.32 -8.45 7.30
C ALA A 5 7.23 -7.64 6.37
N VAL A 6 8.31 -8.28 5.92
CA VAL A 6 9.24 -7.71 4.92
C VAL A 6 8.50 -7.44 3.59
N ASN A 7 8.97 -6.42 2.86
CA ASN A 7 8.40 -5.93 1.59
C ASN A 7 7.02 -5.29 1.69
N GLN A 8 6.51 -5.04 2.90
CA GLN A 8 5.34 -4.19 3.08
C GLN A 8 5.70 -2.74 2.79
N LYS A 9 4.81 -2.06 2.06
CA LYS A 9 4.89 -0.61 1.86
C LYS A 9 4.56 0.08 3.18
N VAL A 10 5.31 1.14 3.44
CA VAL A 10 5.03 2.04 4.56
C VAL A 10 5.00 3.47 4.06
N GLU A 11 4.11 4.25 4.67
CA GLU A 11 4.10 5.69 4.57
C GLU A 11 4.50 6.28 5.93
N ILE A 12 5.34 7.30 5.90
CA ILE A 12 5.94 7.92 7.08
C ILE A 12 5.80 9.43 6.95
N CYS A 13 5.42 10.05 8.06
CA CYS A 13 5.36 11.49 8.21
C CYS A 13 5.93 11.88 9.58
N ARG A 14 6.59 13.03 9.67
CA ARG A 14 6.99 13.59 10.96
C ARG A 14 5.76 14.01 11.75
N ASP A 15 5.92 14.01 13.08
CA ASP A 15 4.88 14.51 13.96
C ASP A 15 4.68 16.02 13.70
N ASN A 16 3.42 16.44 13.48
CA ASN A 16 3.02 17.80 13.07
C ASN A 16 3.37 18.23 11.63
N GLU A 17 3.78 17.30 10.76
CA GLU A 17 3.87 17.54 9.32
C GLU A 17 2.75 16.79 8.59
N GLU A 18 2.46 17.19 7.34
CA GLU A 18 1.51 16.49 6.46
C GLU A 18 2.21 15.79 5.28
N GLU A 19 3.50 16.03 5.08
CA GLU A 19 4.26 15.49 3.95
C GLU A 19 4.50 13.99 4.12
N ILE A 20 4.02 13.20 3.16
CA ILE A 20 4.06 11.75 3.20
C ILE A 20 5.26 11.23 2.39
N TYR A 21 6.13 10.48 3.07
CA TYR A 21 7.23 9.77 2.45
C TYR A 21 6.96 8.28 2.41
N LYS A 22 7.33 7.63 1.31
CA LYS A 22 7.14 6.20 1.09
C LYS A 22 8.43 5.44 1.34
N SER A 23 8.30 4.25 1.93
CA SER A 23 9.41 3.32 2.13
C SER A 23 8.92 1.87 2.07
N LEU A 24 9.85 0.94 2.28
CA LEU A 24 9.61 -0.50 2.36
C LEU A 24 10.23 -1.06 3.63
N ILE A 25 9.51 -1.96 4.29
CA ILE A 25 10.07 -2.78 5.37
C ILE A 25 11.08 -3.75 4.77
N GLN A 26 12.31 -3.72 5.26
CA GLN A 26 13.39 -4.62 4.86
C GLN A 26 13.61 -5.73 5.88
N GLU A 27 13.27 -5.47 7.14
CA GLU A 27 13.47 -6.42 8.24
C GLU A 27 12.42 -6.23 9.32
N VAL A 28 12.05 -7.33 9.96
CA VAL A 28 11.27 -7.32 11.19
C VAL A 28 12.08 -8.13 12.20
N GLY A 29 12.58 -7.45 13.23
CA GLY A 29 13.36 -8.05 14.31
C GLY A 29 12.58 -8.10 15.62
N GLU A 30 13.27 -8.44 16.70
CA GLU A 30 12.67 -8.46 18.04
C GLU A 30 12.45 -7.02 18.53
N GLY A 31 11.19 -6.58 18.58
CA GLY A 31 10.81 -5.26 19.07
C GLY A 31 11.06 -4.10 18.09
N TYR A 32 11.53 -4.36 16.86
CA TYR A 32 11.75 -3.34 15.84
C TYR A 32 11.42 -3.81 14.43
N PHE A 33 11.30 -2.85 13.52
CA PHE A 33 11.32 -3.11 12.09
C PHE A 33 12.24 -2.10 11.40
N ALA A 34 12.94 -2.55 10.36
CA ALA A 34 13.84 -1.72 9.59
C ALA A 34 13.19 -1.32 8.27
N ILE A 35 13.34 -0.06 7.90
CA ILE A 35 12.83 0.50 6.65
C ILE A 35 13.98 1.06 5.81
N GLN A 36 13.82 1.10 4.49
CA GLN A 36 14.69 1.91 3.64
C GLN A 36 14.56 3.40 3.97
N ILE A 37 15.49 4.21 3.49
CA ILE A 37 15.38 5.68 3.58
C ILE A 37 14.07 6.11 2.88
N PRO A 38 13.12 6.74 3.60
CA PRO A 38 11.87 7.16 3.00
C PRO A 38 12.11 8.22 1.95
N SER A 39 11.35 8.14 0.86
CA SER A 39 11.42 9.09 -0.25
C SER A 39 10.04 9.60 -0.62
N GLY A 40 9.98 10.85 -1.04
CA GLY A 40 8.76 11.55 -1.38
C GLY A 40 9.04 12.62 -2.45
N PRO A 41 8.03 13.45 -2.77
CA PRO A 41 8.14 14.52 -3.77
C PRO A 41 9.32 15.47 -3.51
N GLN A 42 9.65 15.73 -2.24
CA GLN A 42 10.71 16.65 -1.83
C GLN A 42 12.09 15.97 -1.68
N GLY A 43 12.22 14.70 -2.10
CA GLY A 43 13.45 13.93 -1.97
C GLY A 43 13.40 12.95 -0.80
N TRP A 44 14.53 12.79 -0.10
CA TRP A 44 14.67 11.80 0.97
C TRP A 44 14.36 12.40 2.34
N LEU A 45 13.62 11.67 3.17
CA LEU A 45 13.38 12.03 4.56
C LEU A 45 14.53 11.57 5.44
N THR A 46 15.21 12.52 6.08
CA THR A 46 16.23 12.21 7.08
C THR A 46 15.60 12.13 8.48
N LEU A 47 15.73 10.97 9.12
CA LEU A 47 15.16 10.70 10.45
C LEU A 47 16.23 10.49 11.53
N HIS A 48 16.16 11.19 12.66
CA HIS A 48 17.12 11.12 13.75
C HIS A 48 16.70 10.11 14.83
N VAL A 49 17.67 9.53 15.55
CA VAL A 49 17.35 8.67 16.71
C VAL A 49 16.66 9.49 17.78
N GLY A 50 15.59 8.96 18.37
CA GLY A 50 14.71 9.67 19.30
C GLY A 50 13.56 10.44 18.62
N GLU A 51 13.59 10.57 17.29
CA GLU A 51 12.53 11.26 16.56
C GLU A 51 11.25 10.41 16.51
N ARG A 52 10.11 11.05 16.81
CA ARG A 52 8.79 10.43 16.70
C ARG A 52 8.21 10.66 15.32
N VAL A 53 7.66 9.60 14.74
CA VAL A 53 7.08 9.59 13.40
C VAL A 53 5.74 8.88 13.39
N ASN A 54 4.84 9.35 12.54
CA ASN A 54 3.58 8.69 12.22
C ASN A 54 3.80 7.73 11.06
N VAL A 55 3.37 6.48 11.23
CA VAL A 55 3.62 5.38 10.30
C VAL A 55 2.32 4.72 9.91
N ASN A 56 2.13 4.54 8.60
CA ASN A 56 1.08 3.75 8.00
C ASN A 56 1.69 2.53 7.31
N VAL A 57 1.43 1.33 7.81
CA VAL A 57 1.86 0.07 7.19
C VAL A 57 0.72 -0.51 6.38
N PHE A 58 0.97 -0.81 5.10
CA PHE A 58 -0.01 -1.42 4.21
C PHE A 58 0.18 -2.94 4.15
N SER A 59 -0.82 -3.67 4.66
CA SER A 59 -0.89 -5.13 4.52
C SER A 59 -1.99 -5.53 3.53
N PRO A 60 -2.01 -6.79 3.05
CA PRO A 60 -3.09 -7.26 2.19
C PRO A 60 -4.48 -7.16 2.84
N SER A 61 -4.57 -7.34 4.16
CA SER A 61 -5.85 -7.42 4.89
C SER A 61 -6.31 -6.09 5.47
N ALA A 62 -5.39 -5.18 5.81
CA ALA A 62 -5.69 -3.94 6.52
C ALA A 62 -4.54 -2.92 6.40
N GLN A 63 -4.82 -1.68 6.77
CA GLN A 63 -3.80 -0.68 7.08
C GLN A 63 -3.59 -0.62 8.60
N TYR A 64 -2.35 -0.46 9.03
CA TYR A 64 -1.98 -0.26 10.43
C TYR A 64 -1.37 1.12 10.60
N CYS A 65 -1.98 1.95 11.44
CA CYS A 65 -1.55 3.33 11.69
C CYS A 65 -1.08 3.47 13.14
N PHE A 66 0.08 4.09 13.37
CA PHE A 66 0.63 4.27 14.70
C PHE A 66 1.73 5.33 14.71
N THR A 67 1.98 5.90 15.88
CA THR A 67 3.16 6.74 16.12
C THR A 67 4.25 5.87 16.75
N THR A 68 5.48 5.98 16.27
CA THR A 68 6.62 5.26 16.84
C THR A 68 7.88 6.13 16.85
N GLU A 69 8.95 5.60 17.43
CA GLU A 69 10.24 6.26 17.58
C GLU A 69 11.30 5.58 16.70
N VAL A 70 12.18 6.40 16.14
CA VAL A 70 13.41 5.95 15.49
C VAL A 70 14.43 5.59 16.56
N ILE A 71 14.72 4.29 16.69
CA ILE A 71 15.64 3.77 17.72
C ILE A 71 17.06 3.58 17.21
N GLY A 72 17.28 3.70 15.90
CA GLY A 72 18.60 3.50 15.34
C GLY A 72 18.67 3.63 13.82
N ARG A 73 19.88 3.45 13.32
CA ARG A 73 20.20 3.36 11.90
C ARG A 73 21.13 2.17 11.72
N LYS A 74 20.95 1.41 10.64
CA LYS A 74 21.89 0.36 10.25
C LYS A 74 22.19 0.42 8.76
N LYS A 75 23.26 -0.27 8.36
CA LYS A 75 23.62 -0.46 6.96
C LYS A 75 23.85 -1.94 6.73
N GLU A 76 23.13 -2.52 5.78
CA GLU A 76 23.29 -3.93 5.41
C GLU A 76 23.54 -4.02 3.92
N LYS A 77 24.61 -4.71 3.49
CA LYS A 77 25.01 -4.81 2.07
C LYS A 77 25.02 -3.44 1.36
N ASN A 78 25.51 -2.41 2.05
CA ASN A 78 25.51 -1.01 1.60
C ASN A 78 24.15 -0.29 1.51
N ILE A 79 23.04 -0.90 1.91
CA ILE A 79 21.72 -0.27 1.94
C ILE A 79 21.50 0.37 3.32
N PRO A 80 21.38 1.71 3.41
CA PRO A 80 21.09 2.39 4.67
C PRO A 80 19.62 2.23 5.06
N MET A 81 19.36 2.01 6.34
CA MET A 81 18.03 1.76 6.89
C MET A 81 17.83 2.47 8.22
N TYR A 82 16.58 2.85 8.49
CA TYR A 82 16.14 3.29 9.81
C TYR A 82 15.53 2.12 10.58
N LEU A 83 15.85 2.03 11.87
CA LEU A 83 15.25 1.10 12.81
C LEU A 83 14.16 1.83 13.57
N LEU A 84 12.93 1.36 13.46
CA LEU A 84 11.75 1.89 14.15
C LEU A 84 11.28 0.91 15.22
N LYS A 85 10.92 1.40 16.41
CA LYS A 85 10.34 0.56 17.46
C LYS A 85 9.01 -0.04 16.97
N ILE A 86 8.73 -1.31 17.26
CA ILE A 86 7.39 -1.85 17.08
C ILE A 86 6.47 -1.17 18.10
N PRO A 87 5.36 -0.56 17.67
CA PRO A 87 4.47 0.16 18.58
C PRO A 87 3.76 -0.82 19.53
N GLU A 88 3.49 -0.36 20.75
CA GLU A 88 2.66 -1.09 21.71
C GLU A 88 1.18 -0.95 21.35
N GLU A 89 0.78 0.24 20.87
CA GLU A 89 -0.58 0.57 20.45
C GLU A 89 -0.63 0.94 18.97
N PHE A 90 -1.64 0.45 18.25
CA PHE A 90 -1.84 0.77 16.84
C PHE A 90 -3.32 0.71 16.48
N THR A 91 -3.69 1.51 15.48
CA THR A 91 -5.03 1.49 14.90
C THR A 91 -5.02 0.62 13.65
N ARG A 92 -5.92 -0.39 13.62
CA ARG A 92 -6.13 -1.23 12.43
C ARG A 92 -7.34 -0.71 11.65
N ILE A 93 -7.12 -0.33 10.40
CA ILE A 93 -8.16 0.17 9.50
C ILE A 93 -8.42 -0.88 8.40
N GLN A 94 -9.62 -1.45 8.40
CA GLN A 94 -10.11 -2.26 7.29
C GLN A 94 -10.91 -1.37 6.35
N ARG A 95 -10.38 -1.10 5.14
CA ARG A 95 -10.96 -0.16 4.17
C ARG A 95 -11.86 -0.81 3.12
N ARG A 96 -12.00 -2.15 3.14
CA ARG A 96 -12.81 -2.88 2.15
C ARG A 96 -14.10 -3.36 2.80
N ASP A 97 -15.23 -2.98 2.21
CA ASP A 97 -16.55 -3.46 2.59
C ASP A 97 -16.84 -4.86 2.05
N TYR A 98 -16.13 -5.27 0.99
CA TYR A 98 -16.31 -6.56 0.32
C TYR A 98 -15.03 -7.38 0.29
N VAL A 99 -15.16 -8.70 0.50
CA VAL A 99 -14.07 -9.66 0.33
C VAL A 99 -13.67 -9.71 -1.15
N ARG A 100 -12.37 -9.67 -1.41
CA ARG A 100 -11.79 -9.92 -2.74
C ARG A 100 -11.34 -11.36 -2.85
N ILE A 101 -11.83 -12.06 -3.86
CA ILE A 101 -11.38 -13.40 -4.19
C ILE A 101 -10.35 -13.26 -5.30
N LYS A 102 -9.13 -13.77 -5.05
CA LYS A 102 -8.08 -13.85 -6.07
C LYS A 102 -8.41 -14.98 -7.03
N LEU A 103 -8.82 -14.63 -8.24
CA LEU A 103 -9.17 -15.57 -9.27
C LEU A 103 -8.95 -14.91 -10.64
N THR A 104 -8.61 -15.74 -11.62
CA THR A 104 -8.41 -15.32 -13.00
C THR A 104 -9.58 -15.82 -13.83
N LEU A 105 -10.42 -14.89 -14.25
CA LEU A 105 -11.50 -15.12 -15.21
C LEU A 105 -11.27 -14.25 -16.44
N GLU A 106 -11.59 -14.81 -17.59
CA GLU A 106 -11.74 -14.04 -18.81
C GLU A 106 -12.92 -13.07 -18.68
N VAL A 107 -12.69 -11.83 -19.10
CA VAL A 107 -13.67 -10.76 -19.08
C VAL A 107 -13.75 -10.15 -20.47
N PHE A 108 -14.97 -9.99 -20.97
CA PHE A 108 -15.26 -9.21 -22.15
C PHE A 108 -15.76 -7.83 -21.72
N PHE A 109 -15.23 -6.76 -22.29
CA PHE A 109 -15.54 -5.39 -21.88
C PHE A 109 -15.55 -4.42 -23.05
N GLU A 110 -16.10 -3.22 -22.84
CA GLU A 110 -16.03 -2.09 -23.77
C GLU A 110 -15.85 -0.81 -22.93
N PRO A 111 -14.84 0.03 -23.21
CA PRO A 111 -14.74 1.36 -22.61
C PRO A 111 -15.91 2.22 -23.05
N VAL A 112 -16.54 2.89 -22.09
CA VAL A 112 -17.68 3.79 -22.34
C VAL A 112 -17.30 5.20 -21.92
N ASN A 113 -17.67 6.21 -22.72
CA ASN A 113 -17.60 7.59 -22.26
C ASN A 113 -18.81 7.89 -21.36
N THR A 114 -18.66 8.76 -20.36
CA THR A 114 -19.73 9.12 -19.42
C THR A 114 -20.97 9.69 -20.11
N GLU A 115 -20.81 10.30 -21.29
CA GLU A 115 -21.91 10.85 -22.10
C GLU A 115 -22.69 9.76 -22.86
N GLU A 116 -22.13 8.57 -23.01
CA GLU A 116 -22.70 7.45 -23.77
C GLU A 116 -23.48 6.48 -22.86
N LEU A 117 -23.41 6.66 -21.54
CA LEU A 117 -24.04 5.74 -20.57
C LEU A 117 -25.55 5.59 -20.78
N ASP A 118 -26.24 6.67 -21.13
CA ASP A 118 -27.69 6.67 -21.33
C ASP A 118 -28.11 6.00 -22.64
N ASN A 119 -27.18 5.82 -23.59
CA ASN A 119 -27.41 5.21 -24.90
C ASN A 119 -26.70 3.85 -25.06
N LEU A 120 -26.26 3.25 -23.95
CA LEU A 120 -25.59 1.96 -23.96
C LEU A 120 -26.49 0.86 -24.51
N ASP A 121 -26.21 0.41 -25.73
CA ASP A 121 -26.82 -0.80 -26.25
C ASP A 121 -26.18 -2.02 -25.55
N MET A 122 -26.86 -2.53 -24.53
CA MET A 122 -26.46 -3.73 -23.79
C MET A 122 -26.37 -5.00 -24.67
N LYS A 123 -26.79 -4.93 -25.94
CA LYS A 123 -26.65 -6.03 -26.92
C LYS A 123 -25.42 -5.90 -27.81
N ALA A 124 -24.62 -4.85 -27.65
CA ALA A 124 -23.35 -4.73 -28.36
C ALA A 124 -22.46 -5.94 -28.05
N GLU A 125 -21.91 -6.56 -29.09
CA GLU A 125 -20.94 -7.64 -28.92
C GLU A 125 -19.67 -7.08 -28.28
N LEU A 126 -19.45 -7.42 -27.01
CA LEU A 126 -18.23 -7.07 -26.29
C LEU A 126 -17.07 -7.85 -26.91
N SER A 127 -16.24 -7.16 -27.68
CA SER A 127 -15.15 -7.78 -28.45
C SER A 127 -13.80 -7.71 -27.73
N ARG A 128 -13.62 -6.76 -26.81
CA ARG A 128 -12.36 -6.59 -26.09
C ARG A 128 -12.27 -7.56 -24.94
N ARG A 129 -11.06 -8.09 -24.72
CA ARG A 129 -10.78 -9.16 -23.76
C ARG A 129 -9.77 -8.68 -22.74
N GLY A 130 -10.00 -9.07 -21.49
CA GLY A 130 -9.05 -8.93 -20.41
C GLY A 130 -9.20 -10.09 -19.44
N VAL A 131 -8.40 -10.06 -18.38
CA VAL A 131 -8.47 -11.04 -17.29
C VAL A 131 -8.55 -10.34 -15.95
N THR A 132 -9.29 -10.94 -15.02
CA THR A 132 -9.28 -10.49 -13.63
C THR A 132 -8.03 -10.97 -12.89
N LEU A 133 -7.55 -10.14 -11.96
CA LEU A 133 -6.60 -10.55 -10.92
C LEU A 133 -7.31 -10.81 -9.59
N ASP A 134 -8.35 -10.04 -9.32
CA ASP A 134 -9.30 -10.26 -8.22
C ASP A 134 -10.69 -9.71 -8.56
N ILE A 135 -11.70 -10.21 -7.86
CA ILE A 135 -13.09 -9.72 -7.90
C ILE A 135 -13.68 -9.61 -6.49
N SER A 136 -14.57 -8.65 -6.28
CA SER A 136 -15.34 -8.43 -5.06
C SER A 136 -16.74 -7.94 -5.36
N GLY A 137 -17.61 -7.86 -4.35
CA GLY A 137 -18.95 -7.29 -4.48
C GLY A 137 -18.98 -5.82 -4.93
N GLY A 138 -17.86 -5.09 -4.80
CA GLY A 138 -17.75 -3.68 -5.22
C GLY A 138 -17.00 -3.45 -6.53
N GLY A 139 -16.52 -4.51 -7.21
CA GLY A 139 -15.77 -4.38 -8.46
C GLY A 139 -14.64 -5.40 -8.61
N MET A 140 -13.83 -5.23 -9.66
CA MET A 140 -12.74 -6.14 -10.04
C MET A 140 -11.46 -5.40 -10.44
N GLN A 141 -10.31 -6.06 -10.31
CA GLN A 141 -9.05 -5.61 -10.89
C GLN A 141 -8.84 -6.29 -12.25
N LEU A 142 -8.95 -5.50 -13.33
CA LEU A 142 -8.80 -5.95 -14.72
C LEU A 142 -7.37 -5.71 -15.22
N VAL A 143 -6.84 -6.68 -15.97
CA VAL A 143 -5.64 -6.56 -16.79
C VAL A 143 -6.04 -6.78 -18.23
N THR A 144 -5.57 -5.91 -19.11
CA THR A 144 -5.86 -5.93 -20.55
C THR A 144 -4.62 -5.48 -21.31
N ASP A 145 -4.51 -5.89 -22.58
CA ASP A 145 -3.49 -5.40 -23.52
C ASP A 145 -3.95 -4.10 -24.22
N GLU A 146 -5.20 -3.69 -24.01
CA GLU A 146 -5.73 -2.41 -24.48
C GLU A 146 -5.03 -1.25 -23.73
N PRO A 147 -4.62 -0.19 -24.45
CA PRO A 147 -3.88 0.96 -23.90
C PRO A 147 -4.70 1.87 -22.97
#